data_AF-A0A290XCB5-F1
#
_entry.id   AF-A0A290XCB5-F1
#
_cell.length_a   1.000
_cell.length_b   1.000
_cell.length_c   1.000
_cell.angle_alpha   90.00
_cell.angle_beta   90.00
_cell.angle_gamma   90.00
#
_symmetry.space_group_name_H-M   'P 1'
#
loop_
_entity.id
_entity.type
_entity.pdbx_description
1 polymer ?
#
loop_
_entity_poly.entity_id
_entity_poly.type
_entity_poly.pdbx_seq_one_letter_code
_entity_poly.pdbx_strand_id
1 'polypeptide(L)'
;MRHPCLSCGACCAHYRVSMHWMETDAGGGVVPLASTEPFGGHQVAMRGTWEAQPRCVALDARIGQYSRCTIHPRRPTACRDVAASWENGAASPQCDRARLAHGLPALTAADWALVYVVHVDAISTGDEPPFESLASAHHAPARA
;
A
#
# COMPACT_ATOMS: atom_id res chain seq x y z
N MET A 1 -8.17 2.00 -9.75
CA MET A 1 -6.77 1.94 -10.19
C MET A 1 -5.97 1.08 -9.22
N ARG A 2 -4.94 0.36 -9.68
CA ARG A 2 -4.08 -0.51 -8.86
C ARG A 2 -3.06 0.34 -8.09
N HIS A 3 -2.84 0.06 -6.80
CA HIS A 3 -1.86 0.77 -5.97
C HIS A 3 -0.49 0.91 -6.70
N PRO A 4 0.16 2.09 -6.76
CA PRO A 4 1.36 2.31 -7.58
C PRO A 4 2.50 1.31 -7.32
N CYS A 5 2.68 0.89 -6.06
CA CYS A 5 3.65 -0.14 -5.67
C CYS A 5 3.43 -1.54 -6.28
N LEU A 6 2.29 -1.80 -6.92
CA LEU A 6 2.03 -3.06 -7.64
C LEU A 6 2.51 -3.00 -9.11
N SER A 7 3.08 -1.86 -9.52
CA SER A 7 3.69 -1.66 -10.84
C SER A 7 5.17 -1.26 -10.78
N CYS A 8 5.64 -0.61 -9.71
CA CYS A 8 6.99 -0.04 -9.72
C CYS A 8 8.12 -0.99 -9.26
N GLY A 9 7.96 -1.71 -8.15
CA GLY A 9 9.01 -2.53 -7.53
C GLY A 9 10.23 -1.80 -6.96
N ALA A 10 10.28 -0.46 -7.03
CA ALA A 10 11.49 0.32 -6.83
C ALA A 10 12.12 0.18 -5.43
N CYS A 11 11.35 0.32 -4.34
CA CYS A 11 11.87 0.26 -2.98
C CYS A 11 12.52 -1.11 -2.67
N CYS A 12 11.91 -2.20 -3.16
CA CYS A 12 12.41 -3.57 -2.98
C CYS A 12 13.68 -3.88 -3.80
N ALA A 13 14.01 -3.03 -4.78
CA ALA A 13 15.19 -3.13 -5.63
C ALA A 13 16.20 -2.00 -5.37
N HIS A 14 16.07 -1.26 -4.26
CA HIS A 14 16.93 -0.11 -3.99
C HIS A 14 17.49 -0.11 -2.56
N TYR A 15 16.72 -0.57 -1.59
CA TYR A 15 17.13 -0.53 -0.19
C TYR A 15 17.54 -1.89 0.36
N ARG A 16 18.56 -1.88 1.23
CA ARG A 16 18.77 -2.96 2.19
C ARG A 16 17.61 -3.00 3.16
N VAL A 17 16.99 -4.16 3.31
CA VAL A 17 15.91 -4.38 4.28
C VAL A 17 16.50 -5.14 5.45
N SER A 18 16.88 -4.41 6.50
CA SER A 18 17.39 -4.99 7.75
C SER A 18 16.29 -5.01 8.81
N MET A 19 16.28 -6.04 9.65
CA MET A 19 15.38 -6.20 10.79
C MET A 19 16.07 -6.92 11.94
N HIS A 20 15.50 -6.83 13.14
CA HIS A 20 15.92 -7.68 14.25
C HIS A 20 15.54 -9.14 13.93
N TRP A 21 16.38 -10.11 14.32
CA TRP A 21 16.14 -11.53 14.00
C TRP A 21 14.80 -12.07 14.56
N MET A 22 14.27 -11.46 15.62
CA MET A 22 12.95 -11.80 16.18
C MET A 22 11.75 -11.50 15.28
N GLU A 23 11.90 -10.66 14.24
CA GLU A 23 10.83 -10.50 13.24
C GLU A 23 10.67 -11.75 12.35
N THR A 24 11.64 -12.66 12.38
CA THR A 24 11.59 -13.92 11.63
C THR A 24 10.80 -15.00 12.36
N ASP A 25 10.32 -15.99 11.61
CA ASP A 25 9.64 -17.17 12.14
C ASP A 25 10.50 -18.00 13.11
N ALA A 26 11.82 -17.90 13.04
CA ALA A 26 12.73 -18.50 14.01
C ALA A 26 12.77 -17.79 15.37
N GLY A 27 12.37 -16.51 15.43
CA GLY A 27 12.32 -15.71 16.65
C GLY A 27 10.91 -15.34 17.11
N GLY A 28 9.89 -16.05 16.61
CA GLY A 28 8.48 -15.84 16.97
C GLY A 28 7.73 -14.81 16.11
N GLY A 29 8.40 -14.22 15.13
CA GLY A 29 7.79 -13.32 14.14
C GLY A 29 7.19 -14.07 12.95
N VAL A 30 6.98 -13.35 11.84
CA VAL A 30 6.29 -13.87 10.65
C VAL A 30 7.16 -13.95 9.40
N VAL A 31 8.32 -13.29 9.39
CA VAL A 31 9.19 -13.21 8.21
C VAL A 31 9.89 -14.56 8.03
N PRO A 32 9.84 -15.21 6.86
CA PRO A 32 10.48 -16.51 6.70
C PRO A 32 12.00 -16.38 6.83
N LEU A 33 12.62 -17.05 7.82
CA LEU A 33 14.07 -16.98 8.05
C LEU A 33 14.85 -17.35 6.78
N ALA A 34 14.36 -18.31 5.99
CA ALA A 34 14.97 -18.75 4.73
C ALA A 34 15.06 -17.65 3.64
N SER A 35 14.30 -16.56 3.80
CA SER A 35 14.36 -15.39 2.91
C SER A 35 15.34 -14.32 3.42
N THR A 36 16.06 -14.59 4.50
CA THR A 36 16.96 -13.65 5.18
C THR A 36 18.39 -14.17 5.22
N GLU A 37 19.35 -13.26 5.45
CA GLU A 37 20.76 -13.55 5.66
C GLU A 37 21.27 -12.82 6.91
N PRO A 38 22.24 -13.39 7.64
CA PRO A 38 22.83 -12.73 8.80
C PRO A 38 23.44 -11.38 8.42
N PHE A 39 23.14 -10.35 9.21
CA PHE A 39 23.64 -9.00 9.02
C PHE A 39 23.97 -8.41 10.39
N GLY A 40 25.13 -8.75 10.95
CA GLY A 40 25.53 -8.36 12.31
C GLY A 40 24.99 -9.31 13.40
N GLY A 41 25.16 -8.92 14.67
CA GLY A 41 24.92 -9.83 15.81
C GLY A 41 23.45 -10.22 16.03
N HIS A 42 22.55 -9.24 16.14
CA HIS A 42 21.12 -9.47 16.39
C HIS A 42 20.23 -9.03 15.20
N GLN A 43 20.83 -8.87 14.03
CA GLN A 43 20.14 -8.38 12.84
C GLN A 43 20.28 -9.37 11.70
N VAL A 44 19.24 -9.39 10.87
CA VAL A 44 19.19 -10.11 9.61
C VAL A 44 18.75 -9.14 8.53
N ALA A 45 19.18 -9.37 7.30
CA ALA A 45 18.70 -8.64 6.13
C ALA A 45 17.86 -9.56 5.24
N MET A 46 16.89 -9.02 4.51
CA MET A 46 16.28 -9.77 3.41
C MET A 46 17.37 -10.11 2.38
N ARG A 47 17.44 -11.38 1.97
CA ARG A 47 18.45 -11.86 1.02
C ARG A 47 18.44 -11.06 -0.27
N GLY A 48 19.66 -10.76 -0.74
CA GLY A 48 19.90 -9.99 -1.96
C GLY A 48 19.77 -8.48 -1.78
N THR A 49 19.37 -8.01 -0.59
CA THR A 49 19.29 -6.57 -0.31
C THR A 49 20.57 -6.00 0.30
N TRP A 50 21.47 -6.84 0.81
CA TRP A 50 22.81 -6.44 1.27
C TRP A 50 23.87 -6.60 0.17
N GLU A 51 23.58 -6.09 -1.01
CA GLU A 51 24.44 -6.17 -2.19
C GLU A 51 24.73 -4.77 -2.74
N ALA A 52 25.75 -4.65 -3.60
CA ALA A 52 26.04 -3.38 -4.29
C ALA A 52 24.87 -2.90 -5.16
N GLN A 53 24.07 -3.84 -5.68
CA GLN A 53 22.83 -3.59 -6.40
C GLN A 53 21.68 -4.35 -5.71
N PRO A 54 21.04 -3.77 -4.69
CA PRO A 54 20.03 -4.46 -3.89
C PRO A 54 18.86 -4.97 -4.72
N ARG A 55 18.52 -6.26 -4.56
CA ARG A 55 17.29 -6.84 -5.11
C ARG A 55 16.78 -7.94 -4.18
N CYS A 56 15.67 -7.66 -3.50
CA CYS A 56 15.08 -8.60 -2.56
C CYS A 56 14.67 -9.91 -3.27
N VAL A 57 15.03 -11.06 -2.69
CA VAL A 57 14.67 -12.38 -3.22
C VAL A 57 13.15 -12.61 -3.30
N ALA A 58 12.37 -11.90 -2.48
CA ALA A 58 10.90 -11.99 -2.49
C ALA A 58 10.24 -11.09 -3.55
N LEU A 59 11.01 -10.33 -4.33
CA LEU A 59 10.49 -9.45 -5.37
C LEU A 59 10.30 -10.21 -6.69
N ASP A 60 9.05 -10.42 -7.06
CA ASP A 60 8.65 -10.82 -8.41
C ASP A 60 8.22 -9.56 -9.18
N ALA A 61 9.09 -9.08 -10.08
CA ALA A 61 8.88 -7.82 -10.77
C ALA A 61 9.67 -7.69 -12.07
N ARG A 62 9.08 -6.94 -13.01
CA ARG A 62 9.80 -6.12 -13.98
C ARG A 62 9.64 -4.67 -13.53
N ILE A 63 10.73 -4.07 -13.06
CA ILE A 63 10.73 -2.72 -12.46
C ILE A 63 10.04 -1.71 -13.40
N GLY A 64 9.14 -0.90 -12.82
CA GLY A 64 8.34 0.08 -13.55
C GLY A 64 7.15 -0.48 -14.34
N GLN A 65 6.95 -1.80 -14.38
CA GLN A 65 5.91 -2.44 -15.19
C GLN A 65 4.97 -3.32 -14.37
N TYR A 66 5.51 -4.21 -13.55
CA TYR A 66 4.73 -4.97 -12.57
C TYR A 66 5.59 -5.30 -11.36
N SER A 67 4.97 -5.41 -10.18
CA SER A 67 5.66 -5.86 -8.99
C SER A 67 4.73 -6.54 -7.98
N ARG A 68 5.24 -7.62 -7.38
CA ARG A 68 4.60 -8.39 -6.33
C ARG A 68 5.64 -8.83 -5.32
N CYS A 69 5.29 -8.77 -4.03
CA CYS A 69 6.03 -9.46 -2.99
C CYS A 69 5.47 -10.88 -2.80
N THR A 70 6.29 -11.90 -2.97
CA THR A 70 5.88 -13.30 -2.80
C THR A 70 5.56 -13.66 -1.35
N ILE A 71 5.99 -12.82 -0.40
CA ILE A 71 5.73 -12.95 1.04
C ILE A 71 4.91 -11.78 1.61
N HIS A 72 4.11 -11.08 0.80
CA HIS A 72 3.37 -9.86 1.22
C HIS A 72 2.74 -9.88 2.64
N PRO A 73 1.97 -10.92 3.06
CA PRO A 73 1.40 -10.97 4.42
C PRO A 73 2.44 -11.17 5.53
N ARG A 74 3.63 -11.67 5.17
CA ARG A 74 4.76 -12.01 6.04
C ARG A 74 5.95 -11.04 5.87
N ARG A 75 5.71 -9.84 5.36
CA ARG A 75 6.75 -8.82 5.21
C ARG A 75 7.25 -8.30 6.56
N PRO A 76 8.54 -7.95 6.68
CA PRO A 76 9.08 -7.31 7.86
C PRO A 76 8.48 -5.91 8.06
N THR A 77 8.57 -5.41 9.28
CA THR A 77 8.09 -4.07 9.67
C THR A 77 8.74 -2.98 8.81
N ALA A 78 10.05 -3.08 8.59
CA ALA A 78 10.79 -2.17 7.71
C ALA A 78 10.23 -2.09 6.27
N CYS A 79 9.56 -3.14 5.76
CA CYS A 79 8.89 -3.07 4.45
C CYS A 79 7.48 -2.46 4.54
N ARG A 80 6.80 -2.58 5.68
CA ARG A 80 5.45 -2.04 5.90
C ARG A 80 5.48 -0.54 6.13
N ASP A 81 6.54 -0.05 6.75
CA ASP A 81 6.70 1.36 7.13
C ASP A 81 7.05 2.29 5.96
N VAL A 82 7.44 1.73 4.81
CA VAL A 82 7.71 2.53 3.61
C VAL A 82 6.41 2.87 2.90
N ALA A 83 5.85 4.03 3.23
CA ALA A 83 4.71 4.60 2.52
C ALA A 83 5.10 4.97 1.08
N ALA A 84 4.18 4.71 0.14
CA ALA A 84 4.31 5.25 -1.19
C ALA A 84 4.14 6.78 -1.15
N SER A 85 4.89 7.50 -1.98
CA SER A 85 4.81 8.96 -2.01
C SER A 85 3.38 9.39 -2.36
N TRP A 86 2.83 10.31 -1.56
CA TRP A 86 1.44 10.80 -1.59
C TRP A 86 0.34 9.83 -1.13
N GLU A 87 0.67 8.62 -0.67
CA GLU A 87 -0.32 7.66 -0.12
C GLU A 87 -1.11 8.27 1.04
N ASN A 88 -0.41 9.00 1.91
CA ASN A 88 -0.99 9.65 3.10
C ASN A 88 -1.05 11.18 2.94
N GLY A 89 -1.23 11.68 1.71
CA GLY A 89 -1.36 13.12 1.43
C GLY A 89 -0.04 13.92 1.45
N ALA A 90 1.10 13.27 1.65
CA ALA A 90 2.42 13.89 1.63
C ALA A 90 3.44 13.04 0.84
N ALA A 91 4.44 13.70 0.26
CA ALA A 91 5.52 13.01 -0.42
C ALA A 91 6.34 12.12 0.54
N SER A 92 6.83 11.00 0.04
CA SER A 92 7.71 10.07 0.76
C SER A 92 9.12 10.14 0.16
N PRO A 93 10.08 10.83 0.80
CA PRO A 93 11.44 10.98 0.27
C PRO A 93 12.14 9.64 0.00
N GLN A 94 11.82 8.62 0.79
CA GLN A 94 12.35 7.26 0.60
C GLN A 94 11.75 6.61 -0.65
N CYS A 95 10.43 6.72 -0.87
CA CYS A 95 9.82 6.22 -2.09
C CYS A 95 10.37 6.94 -3.34
N ASP A 96 10.46 8.27 -3.29
CA ASP A 96 10.88 9.09 -4.42
C ASP A 96 12.33 8.82 -4.81
N ARG A 97 13.23 8.71 -3.83
CA ARG A 97 14.64 8.36 -4.09
C ARG A 97 14.77 7.00 -4.77
N ALA A 98 14.03 5.99 -4.29
CA ALA A 98 14.04 4.67 -4.93
C ALA A 98 13.50 4.72 -6.35
N ARG A 99 12.41 5.45 -6.60
CA ARG A 99 11.84 5.60 -7.94
C ARG A 99 12.82 6.26 -8.89
N LEU A 100 13.42 7.38 -8.49
CA LEU A 100 14.40 8.12 -9.28
C LEU A 100 15.65 7.28 -9.59
N ALA A 101 16.14 6.49 -8.62
CA ALA A 101 17.28 5.60 -8.82
C ALA A 101 17.01 4.50 -9.87
N HIS A 102 15.74 4.19 -10.13
CA HIS A 102 15.30 3.22 -11.14
C HIS A 102 14.74 3.90 -12.41
N GLY A 103 14.96 5.21 -12.58
CA GLY A 103 14.49 5.96 -13.75
C GLY A 103 12.98 6.19 -13.79
N LEU A 104 12.29 6.01 -12.66
CA LEU A 104 10.85 6.25 -12.54
C LEU A 104 10.59 7.67 -12.02
N PRO A 105 9.56 8.36 -12.51
CA PRO A 105 9.18 9.67 -11.98
C PRO A 105 8.71 9.54 -10.54
N ALA A 106 8.98 10.55 -9.69
CA ALA A 106 8.36 10.65 -8.37
C ALA A 106 6.83 10.64 -8.48
N LEU A 107 6.13 10.11 -7.47
CA LEU A 107 4.67 10.17 -7.46
C LEU A 107 4.21 11.58 -7.07
N THR A 108 3.01 11.89 -7.50
CA THR A 108 2.27 13.13 -7.21
C THR A 108 0.90 12.76 -6.63
N ALA A 109 0.19 13.73 -6.06
CA ALA A 109 -1.19 13.54 -5.62
C ALA A 109 -2.11 13.04 -6.76
N ALA A 110 -1.83 13.42 -8.02
CA ALA A 110 -2.61 13.01 -9.17
C ALA A 110 -2.53 11.50 -9.45
N ASP A 111 -1.42 10.85 -9.09
CA ASP A 111 -1.25 9.39 -9.19
C ASP A 111 -2.20 8.63 -8.25
N TRP A 112 -2.81 9.32 -7.28
CA TRP A 112 -3.79 8.79 -6.32
C TRP A 112 -5.22 9.31 -6.53
N ALA A 113 -5.40 10.47 -7.19
CA ALA A 113 -6.69 11.16 -7.29
C ALA A 113 -7.82 10.33 -7.95
N LEU A 114 -7.48 9.36 -8.81
CA LEU A 114 -8.45 8.43 -9.40
C LEU A 114 -8.98 7.36 -8.42
N VAL A 115 -8.44 7.27 -7.19
CA VAL A 115 -8.95 6.38 -6.14
C VAL A 115 -10.09 7.04 -5.36
N TYR A 116 -10.01 8.35 -5.14
CA TYR A 116 -11.04 9.11 -4.40
C TYR A 116 -12.35 9.19 -5.19
N VAL A 117 -12.30 9.57 -6.47
CA VAL A 117 -13.51 9.71 -7.32
C VAL A 117 -14.29 8.39 -7.42
N VAL A 118 -13.59 7.27 -7.65
CA VAL A 118 -14.23 5.94 -7.76
C VAL A 118 -14.85 5.49 -6.43
N HIS A 119 -14.24 5.81 -5.28
CA HIS A 119 -14.83 5.46 -3.98
C HIS A 119 -16.06 6.29 -3.64
N VAL A 120 -16.08 7.58 -3.97
CA VAL A 120 -17.25 8.45 -3.75
C VAL A 120 -18.41 8.01 -4.66
N ASP A 121 -18.15 7.67 -5.92
CA ASP A 121 -19.17 7.18 -6.85
C ASP A 121 -19.71 5.79 -6.49
N ALA A 122 -18.90 4.93 -5.85
CA ALA A 122 -19.35 3.60 -5.42
C ALA A 122 -20.18 3.61 -4.12
N ILE A 123 -20.16 4.71 -3.35
CA ILE A 123 -20.92 4.87 -2.10
C ILE A 123 -22.27 5.57 -2.35
N SER A 124 -22.51 6.15 -3.53
CA SER A 124 -23.70 6.97 -3.81
C SER A 124 -24.96 6.20 -4.22
N THR A 125 -25.10 4.89 -4.00
CA THR A 125 -26.41 4.22 -4.14
C THR A 125 -27.20 4.36 -2.84
N GLY A 126 -27.82 5.53 -2.70
CA GLY A 126 -28.77 5.86 -1.66
C GLY A 126 -29.60 7.06 -2.11
N ASP A 127 -30.40 6.86 -3.17
CA ASP A 127 -31.55 7.72 -3.48
C ASP A 127 -32.48 7.73 -2.26
N GLU A 128 -32.33 8.69 -1.36
CA GLU A 128 -33.44 9.15 -0.53
C GLU A 128 -34.31 10.04 -1.43
N PRO A 129 -35.57 9.66 -1.71
CA PRO A 129 -36.46 10.52 -2.47
C PRO A 129 -36.70 11.82 -1.69
N PRO A 130 -36.95 12.96 -2.38
CA PRO A 130 -37.24 14.20 -1.69
C PRO A 130 -38.53 14.04 -0.87
N PHE A 131 -38.44 14.31 0.42
CA PHE A 131 -39.59 14.35 1.33
C PHE A 131 -40.54 15.46 0.90
N GLU A 132 -41.46 15.15 0.00
CA GLU A 132 -42.52 16.05 -0.42
C GLU A 132 -43.60 16.09 0.67
N SER A 133 -43.65 17.23 1.33
CA SER A 133 -44.61 17.64 2.35
C SER A 133 -46.07 17.37 1.94
N LEU A 134 -46.72 16.38 2.56
CA LEU A 134 -48.19 16.26 2.55
C LEU A 134 -48.79 16.92 3.80
N ALA A 135 -49.01 18.23 3.67
CA ALA A 135 -49.98 18.94 4.49
C ALA A 135 -51.41 18.61 4.02
N SER A 136 -52.24 18.19 4.99
CA SER A 136 -53.71 18.28 5.09
C SER A 136 -54.60 18.24 3.83
N ALA A 137 -55.50 17.24 3.79
CA ALA A 137 -56.89 17.44 3.35
C ALA A 137 -57.87 16.43 3.97
N HIS A 138 -58.75 16.98 4.81
CA HIS A 138 -60.12 16.58 5.17
C HIS A 138 -60.76 15.30 4.58
N HIS A 139 -61.32 14.46 5.47
CA HIS A 139 -62.69 13.97 5.31
C HIS A 139 -63.34 13.58 6.66
N ALA A 140 -64.43 14.27 7.01
CA ALA A 140 -65.40 13.83 8.02
C ALA A 140 -66.26 12.69 7.46
N PRO A 141 -66.95 11.91 8.31
CA PRO A 141 -68.40 11.93 8.16
C PRO A 141 -69.24 11.78 9.45
N ALA A 142 -70.43 12.37 9.32
CA ALA A 142 -71.76 11.93 9.77
C ALA A 142 -72.07 11.72 11.27
N ARG A 143 -73.02 12.55 11.72
CA ARG A 143 -73.85 12.41 12.93
C ARG A 143 -74.62 11.08 12.95
N ALA A 144 -74.78 10.55 14.16
CA ALA A 144 -76.05 10.09 14.71
C ALA A 144 -76.11 10.53 16.18
#